data_AF-A0A8C0KLU4-F1
#
_entry.id   AF-A0A8C0KLU4-F1
#
_cell.length_a   1.000
_cell.length_b   1.000
_cell.length_c   1.000
_cell.angle_alpha   90.00
_cell.angle_beta   90.00
_cell.angle_gamma   90.00
#
_symmetry.space_group_name_H-M   'P 1'
#
loop_
_entity.id
_entity.type
_entity.pdbx_description
1 polymer ?
#
loop_
_entity_poly.entity_id
_entity_poly.type
_entity_poly.pdbx_seq_one_letter_code
_entity_poly.pdbx_strand_id
1 'polypeptide(L)'
;LQLRLPTDTLQKLLDVHADCEREAIEVFMEHSFKNDKWEFQKKLMNTIEKKKEDFLLQSEDASVKYSQAKIKIFSVPRGHSLYLEAKNKVEWDYNLVPRKGVKANEVLQHFLQNQLAVVNSILQGDYGLTYQEEALSEGTGNAKTEIQEQQQKLEAEERSFKENIAQLREKLERERENLCRKQEKMLKCKLKVSLHRAWTVSMDSALVLQEEKVTKQTQKIGESDAEIQQMIIWAYSLVKEYGVFSKWCLNYR
;
A
#
# COMPACT_ATOMS: atom_id res chain seq x y z
N LEU A 1 -10.10 10.17 -47.26
CA LEU A 1 -9.45 10.40 -45.93
C LEU A 1 -7.93 10.36 -46.09
N GLN A 2 -7.19 11.43 -45.77
CA GLN A 2 -5.72 11.38 -45.70
C GLN A 2 -5.29 11.23 -44.24
N LEU A 3 -4.75 10.07 -43.89
CA LEU A 3 -4.20 9.78 -42.57
C LEU A 3 -2.71 10.18 -42.53
N ARG A 4 -2.31 10.95 -41.52
CA ARG A 4 -0.88 11.19 -41.24
C ARG A 4 -0.38 10.16 -40.23
N LEU A 5 0.71 9.48 -40.58
CA LEU A 5 1.41 8.54 -39.70
C LEU A 5 2.66 9.19 -39.09
N PRO A 6 3.08 8.79 -37.87
CA PRO A 6 2.33 7.94 -36.94
C PRO A 6 1.14 8.67 -36.31
N THR A 7 0.07 7.94 -35.98
CA THR A 7 -1.10 8.49 -35.26
C THR A 7 -0.86 8.55 -33.75
N ASP A 8 -1.46 9.54 -33.08
CA ASP A 8 -1.32 9.74 -31.63
C ASP A 8 -1.73 8.52 -30.79
N THR A 9 -2.75 7.79 -31.25
CA THR A 9 -3.28 6.59 -30.59
C THR A 9 -3.68 5.53 -31.60
N LEU A 10 -3.63 4.26 -31.19
CA LEU A 10 -4.14 3.14 -31.98
C LEU A 10 -5.65 3.27 -32.24
N GLN A 11 -6.41 3.77 -31.26
CA GLN A 11 -7.86 3.94 -31.40
C GLN A 11 -8.20 4.86 -32.59
N LYS A 12 -7.50 5.99 -32.73
CA LYS A 12 -7.70 6.93 -33.85
C LYS A 12 -7.44 6.29 -35.21
N LEU A 13 -6.47 5.37 -35.30
CA LEU A 13 -6.21 4.59 -36.51
C LEU A 13 -7.35 3.60 -36.80
N LEU A 14 -7.85 2.92 -35.76
CA LEU A 14 -8.96 1.97 -35.88
C LEU A 14 -10.29 2.65 -36.25
N ASP A 15 -10.57 3.83 -35.70
CA ASP A 15 -11.80 4.58 -35.99
C ASP A 15 -11.84 5.00 -37.47
N VAL A 16 -10.74 5.56 -37.98
CA VAL A 16 -10.62 5.91 -39.41
C VAL A 16 -10.73 4.67 -40.29
N HIS A 17 -10.18 3.53 -39.85
CA HIS A 17 -10.32 2.29 -40.59
C HIS A 17 -11.77 1.80 -40.63
N ALA A 18 -12.51 1.85 -39.52
CA ALA A 18 -13.91 1.46 -39.46
C ALA A 18 -14.79 2.33 -40.37
N ASP A 19 -14.50 3.64 -40.46
CA ASP A 19 -15.17 4.53 -41.39
C ASP A 19 -14.91 4.14 -42.85
N CYS A 20 -13.65 3.85 -43.20
CA CYS A 20 -13.26 3.38 -44.54
C CYS A 20 -13.86 1.99 -44.87
N GLU A 21 -13.94 1.09 -43.90
CA GLU A 21 -14.55 -0.24 -44.06
C GLU A 21 -16.03 -0.12 -44.39
N ARG A 22 -16.76 0.73 -43.65
CA ARG A 22 -18.17 1.01 -43.91
C ARG A 22 -18.39 1.56 -45.32
N GLU A 23 -17.58 2.53 -45.74
CA GLU A 23 -17.64 3.12 -47.08
C GLU A 23 -17.33 2.08 -48.18
N ALA A 24 -16.31 1.23 -47.97
CA ALA A 24 -15.95 0.17 -48.91
C ALA A 24 -17.06 -0.89 -49.07
N ILE A 25 -17.75 -1.24 -47.98
CA ILE A 25 -18.90 -2.15 -48.00
C ILE A 25 -20.08 -1.49 -48.73
N GLU A 26 -20.37 -0.22 -48.47
CA GLU A 26 -21.46 0.51 -49.11
C GLU A 26 -21.29 0.58 -50.64
N VAL A 27 -20.09 0.98 -51.09
CA VAL A 27 -19.75 1.02 -52.52
C VAL A 27 -19.86 -0.37 -53.16
N PHE A 28 -19.39 -1.42 -52.47
CA PHE A 28 -19.49 -2.78 -52.97
C PHE A 28 -20.95 -3.27 -53.09
N MET A 29 -21.81 -2.92 -52.13
CA MET A 29 -23.22 -3.28 -52.15
C MET A 29 -23.99 -2.56 -53.27
N GLU A 30 -23.63 -1.32 -53.58
CA GLU A 30 -24.20 -0.56 -54.71
C GLU A 30 -23.88 -1.19 -56.07
N HIS A 31 -22.69 -1.80 -56.21
CA HIS A 31 -22.16 -2.28 -57.49
C HIS A 31 -22.25 -3.81 -57.68
N SER A 32 -22.81 -4.56 -56.71
CA SER A 32 -22.84 -6.03 -56.74
C SER A 32 -24.17 -6.61 -57.28
N PHE A 33 -24.09 -7.57 -58.21
CA PHE A 33 -25.25 -8.26 -58.79
C PHE A 33 -25.68 -9.49 -57.95
N LYS A 34 -26.94 -9.92 -58.13
CA LYS A 34 -27.67 -10.79 -57.19
C LYS A 34 -27.15 -12.23 -56.96
N ASN A 35 -26.31 -12.80 -57.84
CA ASN A 35 -26.11 -14.27 -57.88
C ASN A 35 -24.76 -14.84 -57.41
N ASP A 36 -23.72 -14.04 -57.13
CA ASP A 36 -22.40 -14.55 -56.71
C ASP A 36 -21.91 -13.92 -55.38
N LYS A 37 -22.81 -13.72 -54.42
CA LYS A 37 -22.55 -12.78 -53.31
C LYS A 37 -21.47 -13.18 -52.31
N TRP A 38 -21.31 -14.46 -52.00
CA TRP A 38 -20.51 -14.88 -50.84
C TRP A 38 -19.00 -14.85 -51.07
N GLU A 39 -18.52 -15.34 -52.22
CA GLU A 39 -17.08 -15.41 -52.48
C GLU A 39 -16.45 -14.04 -52.67
N PHE A 40 -17.13 -13.12 -53.36
CA PHE A 40 -16.65 -11.75 -53.54
C PHE A 40 -16.71 -10.94 -52.25
N GLN A 41 -17.74 -11.13 -51.41
CA GLN A 41 -17.81 -10.49 -50.10
C GLN A 41 -16.70 -11.02 -49.18
N LYS A 42 -16.44 -12.34 -49.18
CA LYS A 42 -15.32 -12.92 -48.44
C LYS A 42 -13.97 -12.38 -48.92
N LYS A 43 -13.80 -12.20 -50.23
CA LYS A 43 -12.59 -11.62 -50.82
C LYS A 43 -12.43 -10.13 -50.46
N LEU A 44 -13.51 -9.37 -50.43
CA LEU A 44 -13.52 -7.98 -49.95
C LEU A 44 -13.09 -7.92 -48.49
N MET A 45 -13.71 -8.71 -47.61
CA MET A 45 -13.38 -8.73 -46.18
C MET A 45 -11.91 -9.10 -45.94
N ASN A 46 -11.40 -10.13 -46.62
CA ASN A 46 -10.00 -10.51 -46.55
C ASN A 46 -9.06 -9.39 -47.03
N THR A 47 -9.47 -8.61 -48.03
CA THR A 47 -8.68 -7.49 -48.57
C THR A 47 -8.66 -6.33 -47.58
N ILE A 48 -9.80 -6.00 -46.97
CA ILE A 48 -9.93 -4.97 -45.93
C ILE A 48 -9.07 -5.33 -44.72
N GLU A 49 -9.15 -6.58 -44.25
CA GLU A 49 -8.36 -7.05 -43.10
C GLU A 49 -6.85 -6.98 -43.41
N LYS A 50 -6.43 -7.44 -44.59
CA LYS A 50 -5.02 -7.35 -44.99
C LYS A 50 -4.53 -5.90 -45.07
N LYS A 51 -5.38 -4.98 -45.56
CA LYS A 51 -5.05 -3.56 -45.59
C LYS A 51 -4.94 -2.96 -44.19
N LYS A 52 -5.78 -3.39 -43.23
CA LYS A 52 -5.65 -3.01 -41.82
C LYS A 52 -4.30 -3.40 -41.25
N GLU A 53 -3.89 -4.66 -41.47
CA GLU A 53 -2.60 -5.18 -41.02
C GLU A 53 -1.43 -4.39 -41.62
N ASP A 54 -1.46 -4.13 -42.94
CA ASP A 54 -0.44 -3.32 -43.62
C ASP A 54 -0.33 -1.90 -43.01
N PHE A 55 -1.47 -1.26 -42.70
CA PHE A 55 -1.49 0.08 -42.08
C PHE A 55 -0.98 0.07 -40.64
N LEU A 56 -1.30 -0.96 -39.85
CA LEU A 56 -0.78 -1.12 -38.49
C LEU A 56 0.74 -1.22 -38.51
N LEU A 57 1.29 -2.03 -39.42
CA LEU A 57 2.73 -2.22 -39.58
C LEU A 57 3.42 -0.91 -40.01
N GLN A 58 2.85 -0.18 -40.96
CA GLN A 58 3.37 1.12 -41.38
C GLN A 58 3.33 2.16 -40.26
N SER A 59 2.26 2.16 -39.45
CA SER A 59 2.15 3.06 -38.30
C SER A 59 3.20 2.74 -37.24
N GLU A 60 3.46 1.46 -36.98
CA GLU A 60 4.49 1.01 -36.05
C GLU A 60 5.89 1.42 -36.53
N ASP A 61 6.24 1.12 -37.79
CA ASP A 61 7.53 1.51 -38.38
C ASP A 61 7.73 3.04 -38.37
N ALA A 62 6.68 3.80 -38.69
CA ALA A 62 6.72 5.27 -38.62
C ALA A 62 6.92 5.76 -37.17
N SER A 63 6.29 5.11 -36.18
CA SER A 63 6.47 5.42 -34.75
C SER A 63 7.88 5.13 -34.27
N VAL A 64 8.46 4.00 -34.69
CA VAL A 64 9.85 3.64 -34.40
C VAL A 64 10.80 4.66 -35.01
N LYS A 65 10.64 5.00 -36.29
CA LYS A 65 11.47 6.01 -36.98
C LYS A 65 11.38 7.38 -36.31
N TYR A 66 10.17 7.82 -35.96
CA TYR A 66 9.96 9.08 -35.25
C TYR A 66 10.65 9.09 -33.89
N SER A 67 10.50 8.01 -33.12
CA SER A 67 11.12 7.85 -31.80
C SER A 67 12.64 7.83 -31.88
N GLN A 68 13.20 7.07 -32.83
CA GLN A 68 14.65 7.03 -33.09
C GLN A 68 15.19 8.41 -33.48
N ALA A 69 14.49 9.15 -34.35
CA ALA A 69 14.89 10.50 -34.73
C ALA A 69 14.88 11.45 -33.52
N LYS A 70 13.90 11.31 -32.62
CA LYS A 70 13.82 12.10 -31.39
C LYS A 70 14.96 11.79 -30.42
N ILE A 71 15.33 10.50 -30.29
CA ILE A 71 16.45 10.07 -29.44
C ILE A 71 17.79 10.60 -30.00
N LYS A 72 17.97 10.61 -31.33
CA LYS A 72 19.17 11.17 -31.99
C LYS A 72 19.43 12.64 -31.67
N ILE A 73 18.42 13.42 -31.27
CA ILE A 73 18.59 14.81 -30.82
C ILE A 73 19.49 14.88 -29.57
N PHE A 74 19.43 13.84 -28.73
CA PHE A 74 20.27 13.71 -27.54
C PHE A 74 21.56 12.92 -27.80
N SER A 75 21.79 12.42 -29.03
CA SER A 75 23.05 11.79 -29.42
C SER A 75 24.03 12.84 -29.94
N VAL A 76 24.31 13.84 -29.09
CA VAL A 76 25.29 14.90 -29.28
C VAL A 76 26.27 14.86 -28.11
N PRO A 77 27.53 15.34 -28.24
CA PRO A 77 28.42 15.42 -27.09
C PRO A 77 27.73 16.13 -25.91
N ARG A 78 27.73 15.50 -24.73
CA ARG A 78 27.05 15.95 -23.50
C ARG A 78 25.50 15.84 -23.52
N GLY A 79 24.92 15.12 -24.47
CA GLY A 79 23.48 14.92 -24.62
C GLY A 79 22.81 14.14 -23.49
N HIS A 80 23.54 13.26 -22.79
CA HIS A 80 23.10 12.59 -21.57
C HIS A 80 22.76 13.60 -20.46
N SER A 81 23.56 14.66 -20.30
CA SER A 81 23.29 15.71 -19.31
C SER A 81 22.00 16.47 -19.64
N LEU A 82 21.78 16.78 -20.91
CA LEU A 82 20.57 17.47 -21.36
C LEU A 82 19.31 16.60 -21.17
N TYR A 83 19.44 15.30 -21.44
CA TYR A 83 18.37 14.35 -21.19
C TYR A 83 18.03 14.25 -19.70
N LEU A 84 19.04 14.21 -18.83
CA LEU A 84 18.84 14.14 -17.38
C LEU A 84 18.14 15.39 -16.84
N GLU A 85 18.53 16.57 -17.33
CA GLU A 85 17.87 17.84 -16.99
C GLU A 85 16.39 17.84 -17.40
N ALA A 86 16.09 17.44 -18.64
CA ALA A 86 14.71 17.34 -19.13
C ALA A 86 13.88 16.33 -18.32
N LYS A 87 14.45 15.17 -17.99
CA LYS A 87 13.82 14.15 -17.14
C LYS A 87 13.52 14.69 -15.74
N ASN A 88 14.49 15.33 -15.10
CA ASN A 88 14.33 15.90 -13.76
C ASN A 88 13.25 16.98 -13.73
N LYS A 89 13.15 17.79 -14.79
CA LYS A 89 12.07 18.79 -14.93
C LYS A 89 10.69 18.13 -14.97
N VAL A 90 10.52 17.08 -15.78
CA VAL A 90 9.25 16.33 -15.86
C VAL A 90 8.88 15.71 -14.51
N GLU A 91 9.86 15.13 -13.80
CA GLU A 91 9.64 14.57 -12.46
C GLU A 91 9.24 15.66 -11.45
N TRP A 92 9.89 16.82 -11.50
CA TRP A 92 9.58 17.95 -10.64
C TRP A 92 8.17 18.51 -10.91
N ASP A 93 7.83 18.72 -12.18
CA ASP A 93 6.50 19.18 -12.61
C ASP A 93 5.41 18.19 -12.17
N TYR A 94 5.65 16.88 -12.36
CA TYR A 94 4.75 15.84 -11.88
C TYR A 94 4.59 15.91 -10.36
N ASN A 95 5.67 16.18 -9.62
CA ASN A 95 5.67 16.30 -8.16
C ASN A 95 4.84 17.47 -7.63
N LEU A 96 4.65 18.53 -8.42
CA LEU A 96 3.86 19.71 -8.03
C LEU A 96 2.36 19.59 -8.23
N VAL A 97 1.88 18.66 -9.06
CA VAL A 97 0.44 18.56 -9.39
C VAL A 97 -0.39 18.17 -8.15
N PRO A 98 -1.38 18.93 -7.67
CA PRO A 98 -2.22 18.46 -6.57
C PRO A 98 -3.19 17.35 -7.03
N ARG A 99 -3.67 16.50 -6.09
CA ARG A 99 -4.72 15.47 -6.33
C ARG A 99 -4.38 14.33 -7.31
N LYS A 100 -3.13 13.87 -7.37
CA LYS A 100 -2.67 12.79 -8.28
C LYS A 100 -3.19 11.38 -7.95
N GLY A 101 -3.82 11.20 -6.80
CA GLY A 101 -4.29 9.91 -6.30
C GLY A 101 -3.22 9.10 -5.57
N VAL A 102 -3.65 8.07 -4.84
CA VAL A 102 -2.80 7.29 -3.92
C VAL A 102 -1.73 6.44 -4.61
N LYS A 103 -1.89 6.17 -5.92
CA LYS A 103 -0.94 5.36 -6.73
C LYS A 103 0.01 6.20 -7.60
N ALA A 104 -0.04 7.53 -7.49
CA ALA A 104 0.77 8.42 -8.34
C ALA A 104 2.27 8.08 -8.33
N ASN A 105 2.81 7.76 -7.15
CA ASN A 105 4.22 7.42 -7.00
C ASN A 105 4.59 6.09 -7.69
N GLU A 106 3.70 5.09 -7.65
CA GLU A 106 3.92 3.80 -8.33
C GLU A 106 3.96 3.99 -9.85
N VAL A 107 3.06 4.81 -10.39
CA VAL A 107 2.99 5.13 -11.82
C VAL A 107 4.24 5.88 -12.27
N LEU A 108 4.68 6.88 -11.51
CA LEU A 108 5.91 7.62 -11.78
C LEU A 108 7.13 6.69 -11.76
N GLN A 109 7.24 5.82 -10.76
CA GLN A 109 8.35 4.88 -10.64
C GLN A 109 8.44 3.93 -11.84
N HIS A 110 7.30 3.37 -12.27
CA HIS A 110 7.23 2.50 -13.42
C HIS A 110 7.63 3.22 -14.72
N PHE A 111 7.19 4.47 -14.90
CA PHE A 111 7.62 5.30 -16.03
C PHE A 111 9.15 5.49 -16.05
N LEU A 112 9.76 5.85 -14.91
CA LEU A 112 11.21 6.08 -14.83
C LEU A 112 12.02 4.80 -15.09
N GLN A 113 11.51 3.64 -14.67
CA GLN A 113 12.12 2.33 -14.98
C GLN A 113 12.09 2.04 -16.48
N ASN A 114 10.97 2.32 -17.15
CA ASN A 114 10.86 2.12 -18.60
C ASN A 114 11.78 3.06 -19.41
N GLN A 115 12.13 4.23 -18.85
CA GLN A 115 13.08 5.16 -19.47
C GLN A 115 14.55 4.74 -19.31
N LEU A 116 14.86 3.73 -18.49
CA LEU A 116 16.24 3.35 -18.17
C LEU A 116 17.00 2.83 -19.39
N ALA A 117 16.32 2.10 -20.29
CA ALA A 117 16.91 1.66 -21.56
C ALA A 117 17.28 2.83 -22.47
N VAL A 118 16.46 3.89 -22.51
CA VAL A 118 16.71 5.10 -23.29
C VAL A 118 17.90 5.87 -22.73
N VAL A 119 17.97 6.03 -21.40
CA VAL A 119 19.10 6.68 -20.71
C VAL A 119 20.41 5.96 -21.05
N ASN A 120 20.43 4.63 -20.93
CA ASN A 120 21.62 3.83 -21.22
C ASN A 120 22.07 3.95 -22.67
N SER A 121 21.13 3.97 -23.62
CA SER A 121 21.45 4.13 -25.04
C SER A 121 22.04 5.52 -25.35
N ILE A 122 21.53 6.58 -24.71
CA ILE A 122 22.07 7.94 -24.86
C ILE A 122 23.48 8.00 -24.26
N LEU A 123 23.67 7.44 -23.06
CA LEU A 123 24.96 7.43 -22.37
C LEU A 123 26.04 6.69 -23.20
N GLN A 124 25.72 5.54 -23.77
CA GLN A 124 26.64 4.82 -24.66
C GLN A 124 26.99 5.62 -25.92
N GLY A 125 26.03 6.35 -26.49
CA GLY A 125 26.26 7.25 -27.61
C GLY A 125 27.21 8.40 -27.26
N ASP A 126 26.99 9.06 -26.12
CA ASP A 126 27.84 10.14 -25.62
C ASP A 126 29.29 9.69 -25.42
N TYR A 127 29.53 8.51 -24.86
CA TYR A 127 30.88 7.95 -24.71
C TYR A 127 31.55 7.69 -26.06
N GLY A 128 30.81 7.14 -27.04
CA GLY A 128 31.34 6.88 -28.39
C GLY A 128 31.71 8.17 -29.13
N LEU A 129 30.90 9.22 -28.98
CA LEU A 129 31.14 10.53 -29.61
C LEU A 129 32.32 11.27 -28.95
N THR A 130 32.43 11.21 -27.63
CA THR A 130 33.55 11.82 -26.88
C THR A 130 34.88 11.20 -27.33
N TYR A 131 34.93 9.87 -27.44
CA TYR A 131 36.11 9.15 -27.95
C TYR A 131 36.45 9.50 -29.40
N GLN A 132 35.44 9.71 -30.25
CA GLN A 132 35.63 10.05 -31.66
C GLN A 132 36.07 11.51 -31.87
N GLU A 133 35.57 12.44 -31.05
CA GLU A 133 35.96 13.85 -31.02
C GLU A 133 37.41 14.01 -30.52
N GLU A 134 37.82 13.18 -29.57
CA GLU A 134 39.21 13.08 -29.07
C GLU A 134 40.19 12.49 -30.09
N ALA A 135 39.79 11.45 -30.85
CA ALA A 135 40.64 10.83 -31.86
C ALA A 135 40.97 11.77 -33.05
N LEU A 136 40.15 12.80 -33.25
CA LEU A 136 40.35 13.84 -34.27
C LEU A 136 41.13 15.05 -33.74
N SER A 137 41.26 15.17 -32.41
CA SER A 137 41.97 16.24 -31.72
C SER A 137 43.40 15.76 -31.37
N GLU A 138 44.30 15.78 -32.34
CA GLU A 138 45.75 15.63 -32.09
C GLU A 138 46.24 16.74 -31.14
N GLY A 139 46.36 16.40 -29.86
CA GLY A 139 47.12 17.19 -28.89
C GLY A 139 46.41 17.39 -27.56
N THR A 140 46.77 16.60 -26.55
CA THR A 140 47.37 17.03 -25.26
C THR A 140 47.12 16.00 -24.16
N GLY A 141 48.20 15.51 -23.56
CA GLY A 141 48.17 14.54 -22.44
C GLY A 141 47.59 15.08 -21.12
N ASN A 142 46.94 16.26 -21.12
CA ASN A 142 46.45 16.95 -19.92
C ASN A 142 44.94 16.76 -19.70
N ALA A 143 44.17 16.43 -20.74
CA ALA A 143 42.71 16.26 -20.66
C ALA A 143 42.29 14.95 -19.97
N LYS A 144 43.09 13.89 -20.09
CA LYS A 144 42.82 12.61 -19.43
C LYS A 144 42.77 12.74 -17.90
N THR A 145 43.60 13.63 -17.34
CA THR A 145 43.61 13.98 -15.93
C THR A 145 42.40 14.83 -15.51
N GLU A 146 41.99 15.82 -16.31
CA GLU A 146 40.80 16.65 -16.01
C GLU A 146 39.48 15.86 -16.09
N ILE A 147 39.35 14.95 -17.07
CA ILE A 147 38.19 14.05 -17.18
C ILE A 147 38.16 13.09 -15.99
N GLN A 148 39.32 12.55 -15.59
CA GLN A 148 39.43 11.68 -14.42
C GLN A 148 39.08 12.42 -13.11
N GLU A 149 39.48 13.68 -12.96
CA GLU A 149 39.11 14.52 -11.81
C GLU A 149 37.62 14.87 -11.79
N GLN A 150 37.01 15.17 -12.95
CA GLN A 150 35.57 15.42 -13.04
C GLN A 150 34.76 14.17 -12.72
N GLN A 151 35.20 12.99 -13.19
CA GLN A 151 34.59 11.70 -12.87
C GLN A 151 34.65 11.42 -11.36
N GLN A 152 35.79 11.67 -10.71
CA GLN A 152 35.95 11.48 -9.27
C GLN A 152 35.07 12.43 -8.44
N LYS A 153 34.90 13.69 -8.88
CA LYS A 153 33.99 14.64 -8.24
C LYS A 153 32.54 14.19 -8.32
N LEU A 154 32.11 13.73 -9.49
CA LEU A 154 30.74 13.26 -9.70
C LEU A 154 30.43 11.99 -8.89
N GLU A 155 31.37 11.04 -8.84
CA GLU A 155 31.25 9.85 -7.99
C GLU A 155 31.24 10.19 -6.49
N ALA A 156 32.05 11.15 -6.05
CA ALA A 156 32.07 11.57 -4.65
C ALA A 156 30.74 12.21 -4.24
N GLU A 157 30.17 13.04 -5.12
CA GLU A 157 28.86 13.65 -4.91
C GLU A 157 27.74 12.59 -4.88
N GLU A 158 27.75 11.64 -5.83
CA GLU A 158 26.80 10.51 -5.87
C GLU A 158 26.90 9.65 -4.61
N ARG A 159 28.11 9.36 -4.13
CA ARG A 159 28.33 8.65 -2.87
C ARG A 159 27.75 9.41 -1.68
N SER A 160 27.91 10.74 -1.62
CA SER A 160 27.32 11.55 -0.55
C SER A 160 25.79 11.57 -0.59
N PHE A 161 25.20 11.64 -1.78
CA PHE A 161 23.74 11.59 -1.97
C PHE A 161 23.17 10.22 -1.58
N LYS A 162 23.83 9.13 -1.99
CA LYS A 162 23.46 7.77 -1.59
C LYS A 162 23.48 7.60 -0.08
N GLU A 163 24.53 8.11 0.57
CA GLU A 163 24.67 8.06 2.03
C GLU A 163 23.58 8.88 2.72
N ASN A 164 23.27 10.09 2.23
CA ASN A 164 22.19 10.92 2.79
C ASN A 164 20.82 10.20 2.71
N ILE A 165 20.52 9.57 1.57
CA ILE A 165 19.31 8.76 1.39
C ILE A 165 19.30 7.57 2.35
N ALA A 166 20.42 6.87 2.53
CA ALA A 166 20.54 5.76 3.46
C ALA A 166 20.25 6.21 4.91
N GLN A 167 20.84 7.32 5.34
CA GLN A 167 20.62 7.90 6.67
C GLN A 167 19.16 8.32 6.90
N LEU A 168 18.52 8.92 5.89
CA LEU A 168 17.10 9.28 5.95
C LEU A 168 16.20 8.05 6.07
N ARG A 169 16.49 6.98 5.31
CA ARG A 169 15.76 5.71 5.40
C ARG A 169 15.91 5.08 6.78
N GLU A 170 17.13 5.03 7.30
CA GLU A 170 17.41 4.46 8.63
C GLU A 170 16.69 5.23 9.74
N LYS A 171 16.66 6.57 9.65
CA LYS A 171 15.92 7.42 10.59
C LYS A 171 14.42 7.11 10.58
N LEU A 172 13.81 7.00 9.39
CA LEU A 172 12.39 6.68 9.26
C LEU A 172 12.05 5.29 9.81
N GLU A 173 12.92 4.31 9.58
CA GLU A 173 12.74 2.96 10.11
C GLU A 173 12.84 2.95 11.64
N ARG A 174 13.82 3.65 12.20
CA ARG A 174 13.92 3.85 13.66
C ARG A 174 12.69 4.51 14.25
N GLU A 175 12.12 5.52 13.58
CA GLU A 175 10.89 6.19 14.03
C GLU A 175 9.69 5.22 13.99
N ARG A 176 9.57 4.40 12.94
CA ARG A 176 8.53 3.36 12.85
C ARG A 176 8.64 2.32 13.95
N GLU A 177 9.84 1.76 14.17
CA GLU A 177 10.06 0.78 15.24
C GLU A 177 9.76 1.35 16.62
N ASN A 178 10.15 2.61 16.87
CA ASN A 178 9.88 3.28 18.14
C ASN A 178 8.39 3.49 18.37
N LEU A 179 7.63 3.85 17.32
CA LEU A 179 6.18 3.96 17.40
C LEU A 179 5.53 2.61 17.69
N CYS A 180 5.97 1.56 16.98
CA CYS A 180 5.48 0.19 17.18
C CYS A 180 5.74 -0.29 18.62
N ARG A 181 6.98 -0.12 19.11
CA ARG A 181 7.35 -0.45 20.50
C ARG A 181 6.51 0.30 21.54
N LYS A 182 6.17 1.58 21.29
CA LYS A 182 5.29 2.35 22.19
C LYS A 182 3.87 1.80 22.20
N GLN A 183 3.32 1.44 21.03
CA GLN A 183 2.00 0.84 20.91
C GLN A 183 1.92 -0.52 21.62
N GLU A 184 2.92 -1.39 21.44
CA GLU A 184 3.00 -2.69 22.12
C GLU A 184 3.05 -2.53 23.65
N LYS A 185 3.88 -1.62 24.17
CA LYS A 185 3.96 -1.33 25.62
C LYS A 185 2.61 -0.84 26.15
N MET A 186 1.94 0.05 25.42
CA MET A 186 0.62 0.56 25.80
C MET A 186 -0.42 -0.57 25.85
N LEU A 187 -0.47 -1.42 24.83
CA LEU A 187 -1.38 -2.57 24.78
C LEU A 187 -1.11 -3.53 25.94
N LYS A 188 0.16 -3.84 26.22
CA LYS A 188 0.55 -4.70 27.35
C LYS A 188 0.11 -4.12 28.70
N CYS A 189 0.26 -2.81 28.92
CA CYS A 189 -0.22 -2.14 30.12
C CYS A 189 -1.75 -2.19 30.22
N LYS A 190 -2.48 -1.91 29.13
CA LYS A 190 -3.94 -2.00 29.10
C LYS A 190 -4.44 -3.42 29.43
N LEU A 191 -3.77 -4.45 28.90
CA LEU A 191 -4.09 -5.84 29.18
C LEU A 191 -3.87 -6.18 30.66
N LYS A 192 -2.73 -5.80 31.24
CA LYS A 192 -2.44 -6.00 32.67
C LYS A 192 -3.47 -5.35 33.58
N VAL A 193 -3.84 -4.09 33.30
CA VAL A 193 -4.87 -3.37 34.07
C VAL A 193 -6.22 -4.08 33.96
N SER A 194 -6.58 -4.56 32.76
CA SER A 194 -7.83 -5.29 32.55
C SER A 194 -7.86 -6.62 33.30
N LEU A 195 -6.76 -7.38 33.29
CA LEU A 195 -6.63 -8.63 34.04
C LEU A 195 -6.69 -8.38 35.56
N HIS A 196 -6.01 -7.34 36.06
CA HIS A 196 -6.05 -6.99 37.48
C HIS A 196 -7.46 -6.57 37.92
N ARG A 197 -8.18 -5.80 37.10
CA ARG A 197 -9.59 -5.45 37.34
C ARG A 197 -10.50 -6.68 37.35
N ALA A 198 -10.32 -7.62 36.43
CA ALA A 198 -11.10 -8.84 36.41
C ALA A 198 -10.85 -9.72 37.66
N TRP A 199 -9.58 -9.81 38.09
CA TRP A 199 -9.22 -10.58 39.28
C TRP A 199 -9.77 -9.96 40.58
N THR A 200 -9.70 -8.64 40.72
CA THR A 200 -10.26 -7.92 41.88
C THR A 200 -11.77 -8.11 41.98
N VAL A 201 -12.52 -7.93 40.89
CA VAL A 201 -13.98 -8.20 40.86
C VAL A 201 -14.32 -9.65 41.24
N SER A 202 -13.50 -10.61 40.80
CA SER A 202 -13.67 -12.02 41.17
C SER A 202 -13.44 -12.27 42.66
N MET A 203 -12.39 -11.67 43.24
CA MET A 203 -12.11 -11.76 44.67
C MET A 203 -13.19 -11.10 45.53
N ASP A 204 -13.64 -9.90 45.17
CA ASP A 204 -14.69 -9.19 45.90
C ASP A 204 -15.99 -9.99 45.90
N SER A 205 -16.33 -10.61 44.76
CA SER A 205 -17.49 -11.52 44.67
C SER A 205 -17.35 -12.73 45.59
N ALA A 206 -16.15 -13.31 45.69
CA ALA A 206 -15.88 -14.45 46.58
C ALA A 206 -15.94 -14.07 48.06
N LEU A 207 -15.46 -12.88 48.42
CA LEU A 207 -15.55 -12.31 49.78
C LEU A 207 -17.00 -12.11 50.19
N VAL A 208 -17.82 -11.48 49.33
CA VAL A 208 -19.25 -11.27 49.59
C VAL A 208 -19.96 -12.61 49.82
N LEU A 209 -19.67 -13.64 49.01
CA LEU A 209 -20.25 -14.97 49.21
C LEU A 209 -19.82 -15.61 50.54
N GLN A 210 -18.60 -15.34 51.00
CA GLN A 210 -18.11 -15.86 52.27
C GLN A 210 -18.75 -15.12 53.45
N GLU A 211 -18.87 -13.80 53.38
CA GLU A 211 -19.60 -12.99 54.36
C GLU A 211 -21.06 -13.41 54.46
N GLU A 212 -21.73 -13.68 53.33
CA GLU A 212 -23.10 -14.17 53.31
C GLU A 212 -23.25 -15.55 53.99
N LYS A 213 -22.24 -16.43 53.86
CA LYS A 213 -22.24 -17.72 54.59
C LYS A 213 -22.07 -17.53 56.09
N VAL A 214 -21.15 -16.66 56.50
CA VAL A 214 -20.86 -16.37 57.92
C VAL A 214 -22.07 -15.72 58.59
N THR A 215 -22.72 -14.76 57.92
CA THR A 215 -23.95 -14.12 58.41
C THR A 215 -25.09 -15.12 58.58
N LYS A 216 -25.29 -16.04 57.62
CA LYS A 216 -26.28 -17.13 57.77
C LYS A 216 -25.97 -18.07 58.93
N GLN A 217 -24.69 -18.39 59.17
CA GLN A 217 -24.29 -19.24 60.30
C GLN A 217 -24.48 -18.54 61.65
N THR A 218 -24.09 -17.29 61.77
CA THR A 218 -24.26 -16.49 63.00
C THR A 218 -25.72 -16.30 63.34
N GLN A 219 -26.59 -16.08 62.35
CA GLN A 219 -28.04 -16.03 62.56
C GLN A 219 -28.58 -17.35 63.15
N LYS A 220 -28.18 -18.51 62.58
CA LYS A 220 -28.57 -19.82 63.11
C LYS A 220 -28.09 -20.04 64.55
N ILE A 221 -26.87 -19.61 64.88
CA ILE A 221 -26.34 -19.71 66.25
C ILE A 221 -27.17 -18.84 67.20
N GLY A 222 -27.53 -17.62 66.80
CA GLY A 222 -28.39 -16.73 67.59
C GLY A 222 -29.79 -17.30 67.81
N GLU A 223 -30.38 -17.93 66.80
CA GLU A 223 -31.66 -18.64 66.93
C GLU A 223 -31.57 -19.79 67.94
N SER A 224 -30.51 -20.61 67.87
CA SER A 224 -30.26 -21.67 68.85
C SER A 224 -30.01 -21.14 70.28
N ASP A 225 -29.28 -20.03 70.44
CA ASP A 225 -29.05 -19.41 71.75
C ASP A 225 -30.36 -18.88 72.35
N ALA A 226 -31.24 -18.29 71.53
CA ALA A 226 -32.57 -17.86 71.95
C ALA A 226 -33.44 -19.05 72.42
N GLU A 227 -33.39 -20.19 71.71
CA GLU A 227 -34.07 -21.42 72.14
C GLU A 227 -33.54 -21.94 73.50
N ILE A 228 -32.22 -21.92 73.69
CA ILE A 228 -31.58 -22.31 74.96
C ILE A 228 -32.03 -21.37 76.09
N GLN A 229 -32.01 -20.04 75.87
CA GLN A 229 -32.48 -19.07 76.85
C GLN A 229 -33.95 -19.30 77.22
N GLN A 230 -34.81 -19.61 76.23
CA GLN A 230 -36.21 -19.91 76.46
C GLN A 230 -36.40 -21.20 77.28
N MET A 231 -35.60 -22.25 77.02
CA MET A 231 -35.57 -23.47 77.83
C MET A 231 -35.13 -23.20 79.27
N ILE A 232 -34.09 -22.39 79.47
CA ILE A 232 -33.60 -22.00 80.80
C ILE A 232 -34.71 -21.28 81.58
N ILE A 233 -35.36 -20.27 80.97
CA ILE A 233 -36.48 -19.53 81.57
C ILE A 233 -37.62 -20.48 81.96
N TRP A 234 -37.95 -21.43 81.06
CA TRP A 234 -38.98 -22.42 81.30
C TRP A 234 -38.62 -23.33 82.49
N ALA A 235 -37.40 -23.84 82.57
CA ALA A 235 -36.92 -24.66 83.68
C ALA A 235 -36.96 -23.92 85.02
N TYR A 236 -36.53 -22.66 85.07
CA TYR A 236 -36.63 -21.82 86.26
C TYR A 236 -38.09 -21.63 86.72
N SER A 237 -39.02 -21.45 85.77
CA SER A 237 -40.44 -21.30 86.06
C SER A 237 -41.04 -22.60 86.63
N LEU A 238 -40.69 -23.75 86.04
CA LEU A 238 -41.12 -25.07 86.51
C LEU A 238 -40.65 -25.36 87.94
N VAL A 239 -39.37 -25.08 88.26
CA VAL A 239 -38.82 -25.25 89.61
C VAL A 239 -39.56 -24.36 90.61
N LYS A 240 -39.91 -23.13 90.23
CA LYS A 240 -40.67 -22.21 91.08
C LYS A 240 -42.08 -22.74 91.37
N GLU A 241 -42.79 -23.24 90.36
CA GLU A 241 -44.11 -23.86 90.53
C GLU A 241 -44.05 -25.14 91.37
N TYR A 242 -43.09 -26.04 91.13
CA TYR A 242 -42.87 -27.23 91.95
C TYR A 242 -42.52 -26.88 93.41
N GLY A 243 -41.74 -25.83 93.62
CA GLY A 243 -41.44 -25.31 94.96
C GLY A 243 -42.67 -24.78 95.68
N VAL A 244 -43.56 -24.09 94.96
CA VAL A 244 -44.86 -23.63 95.48
C VAL A 244 -45.78 -24.83 95.78
N PHE A 245 -45.82 -25.84 94.91
CA PHE A 245 -46.61 -27.06 95.09
C PHE A 245 -46.11 -27.91 96.27
N SER A 246 -44.79 -28.07 96.42
CA SER A 246 -44.16 -28.75 97.56
C SER A 246 -44.48 -28.04 98.89
N LYS A 247 -44.45 -26.70 98.89
CA LYS A 247 -44.78 -25.88 100.06
C LYS A 247 -46.28 -25.90 100.38
N TRP A 248 -47.13 -26.03 99.37
CA TRP A 248 -48.58 -26.25 99.53
C TRP A 248 -48.88 -27.64 100.13
N CYS A 249 -48.26 -28.71 99.62
CA CYS A 249 -48.38 -30.07 100.14
C CYS A 249 -47.88 -30.21 101.59
N LEU A 250 -46.88 -29.42 102.01
CA LEU A 250 -46.39 -29.40 103.39
C LEU A 250 -47.33 -28.65 104.36
N ASN A 251 -48.13 -27.71 103.86
CA ASN A 251 -49.07 -26.91 104.68
C ASN A 251 -50.49 -27.50 104.75
N TYR A 252 -50.81 -28.51 103.93
CA TYR A 252 -52.13 -29.16 103.88
C TYR A 252 -52.07 -30.67 104.24
N ARG A 253 -51.19 -31.02 105.18
CA ARG A 253 -51.08 -32.37 105.75
C ARG A 253 -51.55 -32.40 107.20
#